data_AF-A0AAE8Q9Q4-F1
#
_entry.id   AF-A0AAE8Q9Q4-F1
#
_cell.length_a   1.000
_cell.length_b   1.000
_cell.length_c   1.000
_cell.angle_alpha   90.00
_cell.angle_beta   90.00
_cell.angle_gamma   90.00
#
_symmetry.space_group_name_H-M   'P 1'
#
loop_
_entity.id
_entity.type
_entity.pdbx_description
1 polymer ?
#
loop_
_entity_poly.entity_id
_entity_poly.type
_entity_poly.pdbx_seq_one_letter_code
_entity_poly.pdbx_strand_id
1 'polypeptide(L)'
;MTHDHPCHLVLFPMVNRIGKIRHVAAKMLTMTTRREAEIYYKQVTHGIRRHFDHIDLSEAEQREQMKVFWDAVWNEWSRQRGRVS
;
A
#
# COMPACT_ATOMS: atom_id res chain seq x y z
N MET A 1 -31.13 27.64 -3.30
CA MET A 1 -30.00 27.17 -4.13
C MET A 1 -28.87 26.79 -3.19
N THR A 2 -28.76 25.51 -2.85
CA THR A 2 -27.61 24.99 -2.08
C THR A 2 -26.44 24.91 -3.05
N HIS A 3 -25.40 25.72 -2.83
CA HIS A 3 -24.17 25.64 -3.61
C HIS A 3 -23.42 24.41 -3.11
N ASP A 4 -23.53 23.29 -3.82
CA ASP A 4 -22.78 22.08 -3.54
C ASP A 4 -21.33 22.33 -3.96
N HIS A 5 -20.45 22.60 -2.99
CA HIS A 5 -19.04 22.78 -3.25
C HIS A 5 -18.40 21.40 -3.32
N PRO A 6 -17.64 21.05 -4.37
CA PRO A 6 -17.03 19.74 -4.47
C PRO A 6 -16.09 19.52 -3.28
N CYS A 7 -16.47 18.59 -2.40
CA CYS A 7 -15.65 18.17 -1.28
C CYS A 7 -14.55 17.25 -1.82
N HIS A 8 -13.30 17.69 -1.78
CA HIS A 8 -12.16 16.90 -2.23
C HIS A 8 -11.45 16.26 -1.04
N LEU A 9 -11.45 14.92 -0.98
CA LEU A 9 -10.73 14.18 0.05
C LEU A 9 -9.24 14.18 -0.25
N VAL A 10 -8.44 14.85 0.59
CA VAL A 10 -6.97 14.80 0.51
C VAL A 10 -6.47 13.64 1.36
N LEU A 11 -6.06 12.56 0.71
CA LEU A 11 -5.48 11.42 1.41
C LEU A 11 -4.04 11.65 1.82
N PHE A 12 -3.67 11.16 3.00
CA PHE A 12 -2.26 11.02 3.33
C PHE A 12 -1.60 10.05 2.34
N PRO A 13 -0.61 10.48 1.55
CA PRO A 13 -0.08 9.70 0.44
C PRO A 13 0.46 8.36 0.91
N MET A 14 0.12 7.27 0.23
CA MET A 14 0.56 5.94 0.63
C MET A 14 2.08 5.77 0.62
N VAL A 15 2.77 6.47 -0.28
CA VAL A 15 4.26 6.53 -0.32
C VAL A 15 4.87 7.07 0.96
N ASN A 16 4.16 7.95 1.67
CA ASN A 16 4.66 8.57 2.90
C ASN A 16 4.42 7.68 4.14
N ARG A 17 3.75 6.53 4.00
CA ARG A 17 3.54 5.57 5.10
C ARG A 17 4.78 4.70 5.33
N ILE A 18 5.93 5.34 5.55
CA ILE A 18 7.26 4.72 5.61
C ILE A 18 7.32 3.56 6.59
N GLY A 19 6.75 3.69 7.79
CA GLY A 19 6.74 2.62 8.79
C GLY A 19 6.05 1.34 8.29
N LYS A 20 4.90 1.48 7.62
CA LYS A 20 4.16 0.36 7.03
C LYS A 20 4.94 -0.25 5.86
N ILE A 21 5.51 0.58 4.99
CA ILE A 21 6.33 0.14 3.85
C ILE A 21 7.51 -0.73 4.34
N ARG A 22 8.27 -0.23 5.33
CA ARG A 22 9.40 -0.96 5.94
C ARG A 22 8.98 -2.28 6.56
N HIS A 23 7.86 -2.28 7.29
CA HIS A 23 7.34 -3.47 7.95
C HIS A 23 6.92 -4.55 6.93
N VAL A 24 6.16 -4.17 5.90
CA VAL A 24 5.70 -5.11 4.86
C VAL A 24 6.90 -5.68 4.09
N ALA A 25 7.86 -4.84 3.70
CA ALA A 25 9.09 -5.29 3.06
C ALA A 25 9.87 -6.29 3.92
N ALA A 26 10.07 -5.99 5.20
CA ALA A 26 10.74 -6.89 6.14
C ALA A 26 10.00 -8.22 6.29
N LYS A 27 8.66 -8.18 6.38
CA LYS A 27 7.85 -9.40 6.48
C LYS A 27 7.93 -10.25 5.22
N MET A 28 7.94 -9.63 4.04
CA MET A 28 8.13 -10.33 2.76
C MET A 28 9.50 -11.00 2.66
N LEU A 29 10.56 -10.44 3.26
CA LEU A 29 11.87 -11.08 3.30
C LEU A 29 11.90 -12.37 4.15
N THR A 30 11.00 -12.50 5.12
CA THR A 30 10.92 -13.72 5.94
C THR A 30 10.22 -14.89 5.26
N MET A 31 9.62 -14.67 4.08
CA MET A 31 8.85 -15.69 3.37
C MET A 31 9.78 -16.59 2.57
N THR A 32 9.61 -17.90 2.73
CA THR A 32 10.47 -18.90 2.09
C THR A 32 9.87 -19.42 0.79
N THR A 33 8.54 -19.34 0.66
CA THR A 33 7.82 -19.80 -0.52
C THR A 33 7.13 -18.67 -1.28
N ARG A 34 7.03 -18.81 -2.60
CA ARG A 34 6.23 -17.89 -3.44
C ARG A 34 4.78 -17.83 -2.97
N ARG A 35 4.22 -18.96 -2.52
CA ARG A 35 2.83 -19.06 -2.09
C ARG A 35 2.55 -18.23 -0.85
N GLU A 36 3.43 -18.24 0.14
CA GLU A 36 3.31 -17.39 1.33
C GLU A 36 3.34 -15.91 0.95
N ALA A 37 4.26 -15.52 0.06
CA ALA A 37 4.35 -14.15 -0.44
C ALA A 37 3.07 -13.70 -1.17
N GLU A 38 2.50 -14.55 -2.02
CA GLU A 38 1.23 -14.28 -2.71
C GLU A 38 0.07 -14.10 -1.72
N ILE A 39 -0.04 -14.96 -0.70
CA ILE A 39 -1.11 -14.88 0.31
C ILE A 39 -0.97 -13.58 1.10
N TYR A 40 0.24 -13.25 1.56
CA TYR A 40 0.47 -12.03 2.32
C TYR A 40 0.25 -10.77 1.49
N TYR A 41 0.68 -10.76 0.22
CA TYR A 41 0.38 -9.69 -0.72
C TYR A 41 -1.13 -9.42 -0.82
N LYS A 42 -1.93 -10.49 -0.96
CA LYS A 42 -3.39 -10.37 -1.01
C LYS A 42 -3.97 -9.84 0.29
N GLN A 43 -3.47 -10.29 1.44
CA GLN A 43 -3.92 -9.81 2.76
C GLN A 43 -3.66 -8.31 2.94
N VAL A 44 -2.45 -7.85 2.64
CA VAL A 44 -2.09 -6.43 2.74
C VAL A 44 -2.90 -5.58 1.76
N THR A 45 -3.04 -6.04 0.51
CA THR A 45 -3.86 -5.37 -0.52
C THR A 45 -5.31 -5.24 -0.06
N HIS A 46 -5.90 -6.33 0.45
CA HIS A 46 -7.28 -6.33 0.92
C HIS A 46 -7.49 -5.34 2.08
N GLY A 47 -6.58 -5.33 3.06
CA GLY A 47 -6.67 -4.40 4.19
C GLY A 47 -6.56 -2.94 3.78
N ILE A 48 -5.69 -2.61 2.81
CA ILE A 48 -5.58 -1.25 2.26
C ILE A 48 -6.84 -0.88 1.48
N ARG A 49 -7.34 -1.79 0.63
CA ARG A 49 -8.53 -1.54 -0.19
C ARG A 49 -9.77 -1.28 0.68
N ARG A 50 -9.97 -2.09 1.72
CA ARG A 50 -11.05 -1.88 2.69
C ARG A 50 -10.99 -0.49 3.35
N HIS A 51 -9.78 0.02 3.63
CA HIS A 51 -9.62 1.37 4.15
C HIS A 51 -10.02 2.43 3.12
N PHE A 52 -9.64 2.25 1.85
CA PHE A 52 -10.05 3.15 0.78
C PHE A 52 -11.56 3.15 0.52
N ASP A 53 -12.19 1.98 0.56
CA ASP A 53 -13.63 1.85 0.44
C ASP A 53 -14.33 2.58 1.60
N HIS A 54 -13.78 2.50 2.82
CA HIS A 54 -14.35 3.16 3.99
C HIS A 54 -14.35 4.68 3.92
N ILE A 55 -13.40 5.26 3.18
CA ILE A 55 -13.27 6.72 2.99
C ILE A 55 -13.84 7.17 1.64
N ASP A 56 -14.54 6.27 0.93
CA ASP A 56 -15.17 6.52 -0.36
C ASP A 56 -14.20 7.04 -1.44
N LEU A 57 -12.99 6.50 -1.47
CA LEU A 57 -12.00 6.85 -2.49
C LEU A 57 -12.38 6.23 -3.84
N SER A 58 -12.33 7.00 -4.92
CA SER A 58 -12.68 6.51 -6.25
C SER A 58 -11.77 5.36 -6.69
N GLU A 59 -12.29 4.40 -7.47
CA GLU A 59 -11.49 3.23 -7.89
C GLU A 59 -10.20 3.62 -8.63
N ALA A 60 -10.21 4.72 -9.38
CA ALA A 60 -9.03 5.23 -10.08
C ALA A 60 -7.94 5.65 -9.08
N GLU A 61 -8.32 6.42 -8.06
CA GLU A 61 -7.43 6.84 -6.98
C GLU A 61 -6.98 5.65 -6.12
N GLN A 62 -7.85 4.67 -5.86
CA GLN A 62 -7.47 3.44 -5.16
C GLN A 62 -6.36 2.69 -5.89
N ARG A 63 -6.49 2.53 -7.22
CA ARG A 63 -5.48 1.86 -8.05
C ARG A 63 -4.16 2.61 -8.02
N GLU A 64 -4.19 3.94 -8.15
CA GLU A 64 -2.98 4.75 -8.11
C GLU A 64 -2.28 4.68 -6.75
N GLN A 65 -3.02 4.88 -5.66
CA GLN A 65 -2.47 4.80 -4.31
C GLN A 65 -1.94 3.39 -3.98
N MET A 66 -2.60 2.33 -4.47
CA MET A 66 -2.14 0.95 -4.32
C MET A 66 -0.84 0.69 -5.09
N LYS A 67 -0.75 1.16 -6.33
CA LYS A 67 0.46 1.04 -7.15
C LYS A 67 1.64 1.74 -6.47
N VAL A 68 1.43 3.00 -6.07
CA VAL A 68 2.45 3.81 -5.38
C VAL A 68 2.93 3.14 -4.09
N PHE A 69 2.02 2.55 -3.30
CA PHE A 69 2.39 1.81 -2.10
C PHE A 69 3.30 0.62 -2.41
N TRP A 70 2.91 -0.22 -3.36
CA TRP A 70 3.66 -1.42 -3.67
C TRP A 70 4.98 -1.12 -4.38
N ASP A 71 5.05 -0.14 -5.27
CA ASP A 71 6.34 0.32 -5.84
C ASP A 71 7.33 0.72 -4.73
N ALA A 72 6.86 1.44 -3.71
CA ALA A 72 7.68 1.81 -2.56
C ALA A 72 8.11 0.61 -1.70
N VAL A 73 7.24 -0.39 -1.52
CA VAL A 73 7.57 -1.64 -0.82
C VAL A 73 8.63 -2.44 -1.58
N TRP A 74 8.58 -2.53 -2.91
CA TRP A 74 9.56 -3.28 -3.70
C TRP A 74 10.95 -2.63 -3.64
N ASN A 75 10.99 -1.30 -3.70
CA ASN A 75 12.22 -0.53 -3.51
C ASN A 75 12.82 -0.79 -2.13
N GLU A 76 11.99 -0.72 -1.09
CA GLU A 76 12.42 -0.96 0.28
C GLU A 76 12.85 -2.42 0.53
N TRP A 77 12.14 -3.39 -0.05
CA TRP A 77 12.51 -4.81 -0.01
C TRP A 77 13.87 -5.05 -0.64
N SER A 78 14.13 -4.48 -1.82
CA SER A 78 15.42 -4.58 -2.51
C SER A 78 16.55 -3.97 -1.66
N ARG A 79 16.27 -2.80 -1.06
CA ARG A 79 17.20 -2.09 -0.16
C ARG A 79 17.49 -2.86 1.12
N GLN A 80 16.52 -3.58 1.68
CA GLN A 80 16.71 -4.40 2.88
C GLN A 80 17.44 -5.71 2.56
N ARG A 81 17.10 -6.38 1.45
CA ARG A 81 17.80 -7.59 0.99
C ARG A 81 19.30 -7.37 0.84
N GLY A 82 19.69 -6.24 0.23
CA GLY A 82 21.10 -5.87 0.07
C GLY A 82 21.85 -5.53 1.37
N ARG A 83 21.15 -5.38 2.51
CA ARG A 83 21.80 -5.25 3.85
C ARG A 83 22.06 -6.58 4.54
N VAL A 84 21.37 -7.64 4.09
CA VAL A 84 21.39 -8.98 4.70
C VAL A 84 22.22 -9.96 3.86
N SER A 85 22.62 -9.55 2.64
CA SER A 85 23.57 -10.26 1.77
C SER A 85 25.00 -9.85 2.12
#